data_AF-A0A662V6F9-F1
#
_entry.id   AF-A0A662V6F9-F1
#
_cell.length_a   1.000
_cell.length_b   1.000
_cell.length_c   1.000
_cell.angle_alpha   90.00
_cell.angle_beta   90.00
_cell.angle_gamma   90.00
#
_symmetry.space_group_name_H-M   'P 1'
#
loop_
_entity.id
_entity.type
_entity.pdbx_description
1 polymer ?
#
loop_
_entity_poly.entity_id
_entity_poly.type
_entity_poly.pdbx_seq_one_letter_code
_entity_poly.pdbx_strand_id
1 'polypeptide(L)'
;MSLQSIKVELPPHNYFIYYLIKTSLGLIAAYTATQVSFNLREGYVELKGIVPQYFAKGLKELVSDVVGNVYGLRVNLTAGDVRRLSARRSGYVEGIKRGCIKRFAVDVDCILKSYAEWVNADPNLAIKELGRALSRFDNGYPQDPGSFSMLNPFLPEFVEGVRAFGATAGIRGSVLPGTALFRNMKIGIHTVFLGLLALRASRVFFDVNTGYTIHVLPSDYALINMDIRKLLGRDGEYVDIIGRLKALKNVTSDIVVLTYVSLIQSIDQEVEVFEILAGRNRWEIIGYGSRALHPLPRFISKLKGMGNRGEIALGKLRELIEKALAGNKTEVAETVVRSIYQALSGVIGVGNACYSIARATYANDDEERHRILRLRHMDVYTICEALEDTLEELGV
;
A
#
# COMPACT_ATOMS: atom_id res chain seq x y z
N MET A 1 -33.72 4.72 -15.23
CA MET A 1 -32.59 5.28 -14.46
C MET A 1 -31.51 5.67 -15.44
N SER A 2 -30.95 6.89 -15.38
CA SER A 2 -29.86 7.29 -16.27
C SER A 2 -28.55 6.69 -15.78
N LEU A 3 -27.83 6.02 -16.68
CA LEU A 3 -26.47 5.57 -16.43
C LEU A 3 -25.56 6.77 -16.54
N GLN A 4 -24.72 6.98 -15.53
CA GLN A 4 -23.71 8.03 -15.53
C GLN A 4 -22.32 7.45 -15.76
N SER A 5 -21.41 8.30 -16.23
CA SER A 5 -19.98 7.99 -16.29
C SER A 5 -19.21 9.17 -15.73
N ILE A 6 -18.07 8.88 -15.09
CA ILE A 6 -17.13 9.91 -14.66
C ILE A 6 -15.72 9.51 -15.09
N LYS A 7 -14.97 10.49 -15.56
CA LYS A 7 -13.53 10.40 -15.83
C LYS A 7 -12.80 11.10 -14.69
N VAL A 8 -11.90 10.38 -14.04
CA VAL A 8 -11.05 10.90 -12.96
C VAL A 8 -9.62 10.98 -13.49
N GLU A 9 -9.12 12.19 -13.67
CA GLU A 9 -7.70 12.43 -13.96
C GLU A 9 -6.88 12.12 -12.71
N LEU A 10 -5.82 11.33 -12.86
CA LEU A 10 -4.93 10.96 -11.78
C LEU A 10 -3.78 11.97 -11.64
N PRO A 11 -3.22 12.13 -10.43
CA PRO A 11 -1.94 12.82 -10.23
C PRO A 11 -0.81 12.10 -11.00
N PRO A 12 0.35 12.72 -11.21
CA PRO A 12 1.48 12.04 -11.83
C PRO A 12 1.92 10.78 -11.04
N HIS A 13 2.33 9.73 -11.73
CA HIS A 13 2.66 8.41 -11.16
C HIS A 13 3.78 8.42 -10.10
N ASN A 14 4.58 9.49 -10.02
CA ASN A 14 5.63 9.65 -9.02
C ASN A 14 5.12 10.25 -7.68
N TYR A 15 3.81 10.54 -7.56
CA TYR A 15 3.19 11.09 -6.37
C TYR A 15 2.51 9.97 -5.58
N PHE A 16 2.68 9.91 -4.25
CA PHE A 16 2.01 8.88 -3.46
C PHE A 16 0.48 8.96 -3.56
N ILE A 17 -0.08 10.17 -3.68
CA ILE A 17 -1.51 10.38 -3.92
C ILE A 17 -2.04 9.73 -5.21
N TYR A 18 -1.21 9.49 -6.23
CA TYR A 18 -1.62 8.70 -7.40
C TYR A 18 -2.08 7.30 -6.98
N TYR A 19 -1.26 6.64 -6.16
CA TYR A 19 -1.53 5.30 -5.66
C TYR A 19 -2.73 5.27 -4.73
N LEU A 20 -2.89 6.30 -3.89
CA LEU A 20 -4.06 6.39 -3.01
C LEU A 20 -5.37 6.58 -3.81
N ILE A 21 -5.38 7.47 -4.81
CA ILE A 21 -6.58 7.72 -5.60
C ILE A 21 -6.93 6.48 -6.45
N LYS A 22 -5.97 5.86 -7.14
CA LYS A 22 -6.25 4.67 -7.97
C LYS A 22 -6.81 3.52 -7.12
N THR A 23 -6.25 3.26 -5.93
CA THR A 23 -6.73 2.20 -5.04
C THR A 23 -8.14 2.48 -4.54
N SER A 24 -8.42 3.72 -4.13
CA SER A 24 -9.76 4.12 -3.70
C SER A 24 -10.80 3.96 -4.80
N LEU A 25 -10.48 4.34 -6.04
CA LEU A 25 -11.39 4.16 -7.18
C LEU A 25 -11.63 2.67 -7.48
N GLY A 26 -10.60 1.83 -7.38
CA GLY A 26 -10.74 0.38 -7.53
C GLY A 26 -11.64 -0.23 -6.46
N LEU A 27 -11.44 0.12 -5.19
CA LEU A 27 -12.29 -0.33 -4.08
C LEU A 27 -13.75 0.13 -4.26
N ILE A 28 -13.95 1.40 -4.63
CA ILE A 28 -15.29 1.94 -4.90
C ILE A 28 -15.94 1.16 -6.04
N ALA A 29 -15.24 0.91 -7.14
CA ALA A 29 -15.78 0.16 -8.26
C ALA A 29 -16.17 -1.27 -7.86
N ALA A 30 -15.34 -1.94 -7.05
CA ALA A 30 -15.60 -3.29 -6.55
C ALA A 30 -16.90 -3.38 -5.72
N TYR A 31 -17.18 -2.37 -4.89
CA TYR A 31 -18.37 -2.34 -4.02
C TYR A 31 -19.64 -1.80 -4.69
N THR A 32 -19.48 -0.92 -5.68
CA THR A 32 -20.62 -0.24 -6.31
C THR A 32 -21.13 -0.94 -7.57
N ALA A 33 -20.54 -2.09 -7.92
CA ALA A 33 -20.80 -2.84 -9.14
C ALA A 33 -20.60 -2.03 -10.44
N THR A 34 -19.86 -0.92 -10.36
CA THR A 34 -19.55 -0.02 -11.47
C THR A 34 -18.51 -0.66 -12.39
N GLN A 35 -18.62 -0.45 -13.70
CA GLN A 35 -17.56 -0.83 -14.64
C GLN A 35 -16.43 0.19 -14.52
N VAL A 36 -15.19 -0.28 -14.43
CA VAL A 36 -14.03 0.59 -14.26
C VAL A 36 -12.97 0.25 -15.31
N SER A 37 -12.37 1.28 -15.87
CA SER A 37 -11.29 1.18 -16.84
C SER A 37 -10.10 2.01 -16.34
N PHE A 38 -8.98 1.31 -16.11
CA PHE A 38 -7.73 1.91 -15.65
C PHE A 38 -6.84 2.25 -16.84
N ASN A 39 -6.88 3.50 -17.30
CA ASN A 39 -6.04 4.01 -18.39
C ASN A 39 -4.80 4.70 -17.81
N LEU A 40 -4.01 3.93 -17.06
CA LEU A 40 -2.94 4.43 -16.19
C LEU A 40 -1.81 5.13 -16.95
N ARG A 41 -1.48 4.63 -18.15
CA ARG A 41 -0.49 5.29 -19.05
C ARG A 41 -0.94 6.66 -19.52
N GLU A 42 -2.25 6.83 -19.69
CA GLU A 42 -2.88 8.09 -20.11
C GLU A 42 -3.23 8.98 -18.91
N GLY A 43 -2.98 8.50 -17.69
CA GLY A 43 -3.13 9.26 -16.46
C GLY A 43 -4.57 9.39 -15.96
N TYR A 44 -5.50 8.49 -16.30
CA TYR A 44 -6.87 8.59 -15.82
C TYR A 44 -7.55 7.24 -15.53
N VAL A 45 -8.63 7.30 -14.76
CA VAL A 45 -9.54 6.18 -14.49
C VAL A 45 -10.95 6.58 -14.92
N GLU A 46 -11.67 5.68 -15.57
CA GLU A 46 -13.05 5.91 -15.98
C GLU A 46 -14.00 4.94 -15.27
N LEU A 47 -15.03 5.49 -14.63
CA LEU A 47 -16.11 4.72 -14.03
C LEU A 47 -17.35 4.84 -14.93
N LYS A 48 -17.84 3.72 -15.45
CA LYS A 48 -18.96 3.62 -16.40
C LYS A 48 -20.13 2.86 -15.81
N GLY A 49 -21.33 3.18 -16.29
CA GLY A 49 -22.56 2.48 -15.91
C GLY A 49 -22.96 2.74 -14.45
N ILE A 50 -22.63 3.91 -13.91
CA ILE A 50 -22.91 4.25 -12.52
C ILE A 50 -24.42 4.42 -12.36
N VAL A 51 -25.00 3.64 -11.45
CA VAL A 51 -26.35 3.83 -10.94
C VAL A 51 -26.25 4.53 -9.59
N PRO A 52 -26.70 5.80 -9.45
CA PRO A 52 -26.43 6.61 -8.27
C PRO A 52 -26.78 5.97 -6.93
N GLN A 53 -27.92 5.31 -6.85
CA GLN A 53 -28.37 4.66 -5.61
C GLN A 53 -27.48 3.46 -5.22
N TYR A 54 -27.04 2.65 -6.19
CA TYR A 54 -26.12 1.55 -5.94
C TYR A 54 -24.71 2.06 -5.61
N PHE A 55 -24.31 3.17 -6.23
CA PHE A 55 -23.06 3.84 -5.88
C PHE A 55 -23.04 4.29 -4.42
N ALA A 56 -24.08 5.00 -3.97
CA ALA A 56 -24.18 5.46 -2.58
C ALA A 56 -24.21 4.30 -1.58
N LYS A 57 -25.01 3.26 -1.87
CA LYS A 57 -25.09 2.05 -1.02
C LYS A 57 -23.75 1.33 -0.93
N GLY A 58 -23.12 1.05 -2.08
CA GLY A 58 -21.82 0.38 -2.13
C GLY A 58 -20.71 1.18 -1.45
N LEU A 59 -20.69 2.51 -1.60
CA LEU A 59 -19.74 3.37 -0.90
C LEU A 59 -19.92 3.30 0.63
N LYS A 60 -21.17 3.27 1.11
CA LYS A 60 -21.47 3.15 2.54
C LYS A 60 -21.06 1.79 3.11
N GLU A 61 -21.24 0.71 2.34
CA GLU A 61 -20.74 -0.63 2.68
C GLU A 61 -19.20 -0.65 2.75
N LEU A 62 -18.53 -0.11 1.74
CA LEU A 62 -17.06 0.02 1.71
C LEU A 62 -16.52 0.79 2.92
N VAL A 63 -17.10 1.96 3.21
CA VAL A 63 -16.69 2.77 4.36
C VAL A 63 -16.93 2.02 5.67
N SER A 64 -18.02 1.25 5.77
CA SER A 64 -18.30 0.44 6.96
C SER A 64 -17.24 -0.65 7.17
N ASP A 65 -16.84 -1.35 6.11
CA ASP A 65 -15.78 -2.39 6.17
C ASP A 65 -14.41 -1.77 6.50
N VAL A 66 -14.08 -0.63 5.89
CA VAL A 66 -12.82 0.09 6.17
C VAL A 66 -12.75 0.56 7.63
N VAL A 67 -13.83 1.15 8.15
CA VAL A 67 -13.89 1.58 9.57
C VAL A 67 -13.94 0.36 10.51
N GLY A 68 -14.54 -0.75 10.07
CA GLY A 68 -14.55 -2.03 10.77
C GLY A 68 -13.19 -2.74 10.84
N ASN A 69 -12.14 -2.16 10.25
CA ASN A 69 -10.80 -2.74 10.14
C ASN A 69 -10.76 -4.05 9.33
N VAL A 70 -11.66 -4.24 8.37
CA VAL A 70 -11.58 -5.38 7.42
C VAL A 70 -10.28 -5.30 6.63
N TYR A 71 -9.95 -4.11 6.14
CA TYR A 71 -8.72 -3.79 5.42
C TYR A 71 -7.59 -3.41 6.39
N GLY A 72 -7.18 -2.14 6.43
CA GLY A 72 -6.00 -1.70 7.17
C GLY A 72 -6.23 -1.20 8.61
N LEU A 73 -5.15 -0.67 9.19
CA LEU A 73 -5.08 -0.10 10.54
C LEU A 73 -5.44 1.38 10.57
N ARG A 74 -5.85 1.86 11.76
CA ARG A 74 -6.26 3.27 12.00
C ARG A 74 -5.22 4.24 11.48
N VAL A 75 -5.63 5.27 10.76
CA VAL A 75 -4.75 6.34 10.27
C VAL A 75 -4.80 7.50 11.26
N ASN A 76 -3.61 7.95 11.67
CA ASN A 76 -3.47 9.14 12.52
C ASN A 76 -2.85 10.25 11.68
N LEU A 77 -3.49 11.41 11.65
CA LEU A 77 -2.98 12.59 10.96
C LEU A 77 -2.09 13.42 11.88
N THR A 78 -1.08 14.10 11.32
CA THR A 78 -0.16 14.92 12.11
C THR A 78 -0.82 16.22 12.57
N ALA A 79 -0.26 16.90 13.57
CA ALA A 79 -0.76 18.20 14.03
C ALA A 79 -0.80 19.27 12.91
N GLY A 80 0.06 19.16 11.90
CA GLY A 80 0.01 20.00 10.70
C GLY A 80 -1.28 19.80 9.90
N ASP A 81 -1.65 18.55 9.66
CA ASP A 81 -2.85 18.17 8.92
C ASP A 81 -4.13 18.49 9.69
N VAL A 82 -4.13 18.30 11.02
CA VAL A 82 -5.23 18.71 11.90
C VAL A 82 -5.53 20.20 11.70
N ARG A 83 -4.51 21.06 11.73
CA ARG A 83 -4.67 22.51 11.49
C ARG A 83 -5.21 22.83 10.10
N ARG A 84 -4.72 22.15 9.05
CA ARG A 84 -5.21 22.33 7.66
C ARG A 84 -6.69 21.99 7.54
N LEU A 85 -7.13 20.89 8.14
CA LEU A 85 -8.53 20.43 8.09
C LEU A 85 -9.44 21.28 9.00
N SER A 86 -8.91 21.84 10.09
CA SER A 86 -9.66 22.67 11.06
C SER A 86 -10.12 24.00 10.47
N ALA A 87 -9.50 24.48 9.39
CA ALA A 87 -9.81 25.78 8.80
C ALA A 87 -11.26 25.82 8.27
N ARG A 88 -12.10 26.73 8.76
CA ARG A 88 -13.53 26.83 8.39
C ARG A 88 -13.74 26.84 6.87
N ARG A 89 -14.77 26.14 6.40
CA ARG A 89 -15.23 26.13 5.01
C ARG A 89 -16.74 26.39 4.96
N SER A 90 -17.27 26.57 3.75
CA SER A 90 -18.69 26.79 3.51
C SER A 90 -19.34 25.53 2.90
N GLY A 91 -20.68 25.50 2.97
CA GLY A 91 -21.49 24.45 2.35
C GLY A 91 -21.26 23.05 2.92
N TYR A 92 -21.43 22.05 2.06
CA TYR A 92 -21.35 20.64 2.43
C TYR A 92 -19.95 20.21 2.87
N VAL A 93 -18.89 20.90 2.43
CA VAL A 93 -17.50 20.65 2.85
C VAL A 93 -17.37 20.79 4.38
N GLU A 94 -18.00 21.81 4.96
CA GLU A 94 -18.02 21.98 6.41
C GLU A 94 -18.88 20.91 7.08
N GLY A 95 -20.01 20.54 6.48
CA GLY A 95 -20.88 19.46 6.96
C GLY A 95 -20.15 18.12 7.11
N ILE A 96 -19.32 17.75 6.13
CA ILE A 96 -18.58 16.49 6.12
C ILE A 96 -17.57 16.39 7.26
N LYS A 97 -16.90 17.50 7.61
CA LYS A 97 -15.82 17.49 8.61
C LYS A 97 -16.24 17.94 10.00
N ARG A 98 -17.41 18.57 10.13
CA ARG A 98 -17.93 19.10 11.39
C ARG A 98 -18.06 17.97 12.41
N GLY A 99 -17.54 18.19 13.61
CA GLY A 99 -17.56 17.19 14.70
C GLY A 99 -16.48 16.11 14.58
N CYS A 100 -15.84 15.93 13.42
CA CYS A 100 -14.74 14.97 13.24
C CYS A 100 -13.37 15.53 13.63
N ILE A 101 -13.26 16.85 13.85
CA ILE A 101 -12.00 17.52 14.16
C ILE A 101 -12.04 18.02 15.61
N LYS A 102 -11.14 17.51 16.44
CA LYS A 102 -10.91 17.93 17.83
C LYS A 102 -9.63 18.75 17.91
N ARG A 103 -9.42 19.46 19.03
CA ARG A 103 -8.33 20.43 19.23
C ARG A 103 -6.93 19.94 18.80
N PHE A 104 -6.65 18.65 18.91
CA PHE A 104 -5.34 18.06 18.57
C PHE A 104 -5.42 16.78 17.72
N ALA A 105 -6.60 16.42 17.24
CA ALA A 105 -6.80 15.15 16.53
C ALA A 105 -7.92 15.25 15.50
N VAL A 106 -7.76 14.53 14.41
CA VAL A 106 -8.80 14.33 13.39
C VAL A 106 -9.26 12.88 13.48
N ASP A 107 -10.56 12.70 13.64
CA ASP A 107 -11.21 11.40 13.51
C ASP A 107 -11.44 11.11 12.02
N VAL A 108 -10.50 10.36 11.42
CA VAL A 108 -10.56 9.95 10.01
C VAL A 108 -11.79 9.09 9.76
N ASP A 109 -12.13 8.19 10.68
CA ASP A 109 -13.27 7.28 10.54
C ASP A 109 -14.60 8.09 10.53
N CYS A 110 -14.69 9.17 11.32
CA CYS A 110 -15.80 10.12 11.27
C CYS A 110 -15.90 10.85 9.92
N ILE A 111 -14.78 11.33 9.35
CA ILE A 111 -14.78 12.00 8.04
C ILE A 111 -15.28 11.07 6.95
N LEU A 112 -14.79 9.82 6.92
CA LEU A 112 -15.20 8.82 5.92
C LEU A 112 -16.71 8.54 6.00
N LYS A 113 -17.23 8.37 7.22
CA LYS A 113 -18.67 8.17 7.48
C LYS A 113 -19.51 9.36 7.04
N SER A 114 -19.14 10.57 7.46
CA SER A 114 -19.86 11.80 7.11
C SER A 114 -19.87 12.06 5.60
N TYR A 115 -18.78 11.73 4.90
CA TYR A 115 -18.74 11.79 3.44
C TYR A 115 -19.71 10.78 2.82
N ALA A 116 -19.71 9.52 3.27
CA ALA A 116 -20.64 8.51 2.78
C ALA A 116 -22.11 8.89 3.02
N GLU A 117 -22.44 9.47 4.17
CA GLU A 117 -23.80 9.97 4.45
C GLU A 117 -24.18 11.16 3.55
N TRP A 118 -23.23 12.06 3.25
CA TRP A 118 -23.46 13.13 2.28
C TRP A 118 -23.75 12.59 0.88
N VAL A 119 -22.99 11.58 0.42
CA VAL A 119 -23.25 10.90 -0.86
C VAL A 119 -24.63 10.24 -0.85
N ASN A 120 -25.03 9.63 0.26
CA ASN A 120 -26.31 8.96 0.39
C ASN A 120 -27.51 9.92 0.43
N ALA A 121 -27.31 11.16 0.89
CA ALA A 121 -28.37 12.18 0.94
C ALA A 121 -28.80 12.66 -0.46
N ASP A 122 -27.85 12.83 -1.39
CA ASP A 122 -28.13 13.12 -2.81
C ASP A 122 -27.10 12.44 -3.73
N PRO A 123 -27.35 11.18 -4.12
CA PRO A 123 -26.39 10.42 -4.92
C PRO A 123 -26.15 11.00 -6.31
N ASN A 124 -27.14 11.66 -6.91
CA ASN A 124 -27.00 12.26 -8.25
C ASN A 124 -26.08 13.47 -8.20
N LEU A 125 -26.31 14.35 -7.22
CA LEU A 125 -25.43 15.50 -7.00
C LEU A 125 -24.02 15.05 -6.67
N ALA A 126 -23.87 14.03 -5.81
CA ALA A 126 -22.57 13.54 -5.39
C ALA A 126 -21.72 13.01 -6.55
N ILE A 127 -22.29 12.24 -7.48
CA ILE A 127 -21.56 11.73 -8.65
C ILE A 127 -21.16 12.87 -9.58
N LYS A 128 -22.07 13.83 -9.80
CA LYS A 128 -21.78 15.02 -10.62
C LYS A 128 -20.64 15.85 -10.02
N GLU A 129 -20.67 16.09 -8.71
CA GLU A 129 -19.61 16.83 -8.01
C GLU A 129 -18.30 16.06 -8.03
N LEU A 130 -18.30 14.73 -7.79
CA LEU A 130 -17.09 13.91 -7.86
C LEU A 130 -16.46 13.94 -9.26
N GLY A 131 -17.27 13.76 -10.30
CA GLY A 131 -16.81 13.81 -11.69
C GLY A 131 -16.26 15.18 -12.07
N ARG A 132 -16.90 16.27 -11.63
CA ARG A 132 -16.40 17.63 -11.85
C ARG A 132 -15.08 17.87 -11.10
N ALA A 133 -15.07 17.59 -9.80
CA ALA A 133 -13.95 17.86 -8.90
C ALA A 133 -12.65 17.24 -9.39
N LEU A 134 -12.71 16.01 -9.89
CA LEU A 134 -11.54 15.21 -10.28
C LEU A 134 -11.32 15.14 -11.80
N SER A 135 -12.03 15.94 -12.59
CA SER A 135 -11.96 15.95 -14.06
C SER A 135 -10.65 16.49 -14.64
N ARG A 136 -9.84 17.20 -13.83
CA ARG A 136 -8.57 17.79 -14.26
C ARG A 136 -7.60 17.87 -13.08
N PHE A 137 -6.40 17.36 -13.28
CA PHE A 137 -5.27 17.58 -12.38
C PHE A 137 -4.35 18.67 -12.94
N ASP A 138 -4.23 19.80 -12.22
CA ASP A 138 -3.38 20.93 -12.58
C ASP A 138 -2.82 21.56 -11.30
N ASN A 139 -1.66 21.05 -10.86
CA ASN A 139 -1.10 21.36 -9.55
C ASN A 139 -2.10 21.14 -8.40
N GLY A 140 -2.81 20.02 -8.46
CA GLY A 140 -3.93 19.68 -7.59
C GLY A 140 -5.25 19.59 -8.36
N TYR A 141 -6.36 19.64 -7.65
CA TYR A 141 -7.70 19.56 -8.24
C TYR A 141 -8.43 20.90 -8.05
N PRO A 142 -8.33 21.83 -9.02
CA PRO A 142 -8.86 23.18 -8.85
C PRO A 142 -10.39 23.23 -8.73
N GLN A 143 -11.09 22.22 -9.25
CA GLN A 143 -12.55 22.11 -9.19
C GLN A 143 -13.04 21.39 -7.94
N ASP A 144 -12.14 20.82 -7.13
CA ASP A 144 -12.47 20.10 -5.91
C ASP A 144 -12.69 21.10 -4.75
N PRO A 145 -13.90 21.18 -4.16
CA PRO A 145 -14.23 22.24 -3.23
C PRO A 145 -13.55 22.07 -1.88
N GLY A 146 -13.34 23.21 -1.22
CA GLY A 146 -12.71 23.29 0.10
C GLY A 146 -11.23 23.63 0.07
N SER A 147 -10.53 23.55 -1.08
CA SER A 147 -9.14 24.01 -1.30
C SER A 147 -8.26 23.94 -0.02
N PHE A 148 -7.83 22.73 0.29
CA PHE A 148 -6.86 22.40 1.32
C PHE A 148 -5.47 22.36 0.67
N SER A 149 -4.46 22.88 1.36
CA SER A 149 -3.09 22.43 1.05
C SER A 149 -3.05 20.92 1.26
N MET A 150 -2.40 20.21 0.33
CA MET A 150 -2.32 18.75 0.38
C MET A 150 -1.88 18.26 1.77
N LEU A 151 -2.50 17.20 2.28
CA LEU A 151 -2.13 16.62 3.57
C LEU A 151 -0.77 15.94 3.45
N ASN A 152 0.05 16.00 4.50
CA ASN A 152 1.39 15.42 4.49
C ASN A 152 1.38 13.92 4.12
N PRO A 153 0.45 13.07 4.61
CA PRO A 153 0.40 11.66 4.23
C PRO A 153 0.15 11.40 2.75
N PHE A 154 -0.37 12.36 1.97
CA PHE A 154 -0.63 12.19 0.54
C PHE A 154 0.59 12.52 -0.32
N LEU A 155 1.53 13.28 0.24
CA LEU A 155 2.81 13.62 -0.38
C LEU A 155 3.92 13.58 0.67
N PRO A 156 4.47 12.39 0.92
CA PRO A 156 5.60 12.28 1.81
C PRO A 156 6.78 13.05 1.23
N GLU A 157 7.42 13.89 2.04
CA GLU A 157 8.37 14.91 1.59
C GLU A 157 9.68 14.33 1.00
N PHE A 158 9.91 13.01 1.07
CA PHE A 158 11.03 12.37 0.37
C PHE A 158 10.98 12.59 -1.16
N VAL A 159 9.78 12.74 -1.75
CA VAL A 159 9.63 13.11 -3.17
C VAL A 159 10.10 14.55 -3.44
N GLU A 160 10.09 15.44 -2.43
CA GLU A 160 10.75 16.74 -2.50
C GLU A 160 12.29 16.60 -2.41
N GLY A 161 12.78 15.70 -1.55
CA GLY A 161 14.21 15.43 -1.35
C GLY A 161 14.90 14.84 -2.57
N VAL A 162 14.28 13.85 -3.23
CA VAL A 162 14.79 13.27 -4.48
C VAL A 162 14.77 14.28 -5.62
N ARG A 163 13.82 15.23 -5.65
CA ARG A 163 13.85 16.37 -6.58
C ARG A 163 14.92 17.40 -6.24
N ALA A 164 15.21 17.61 -4.96
CA ALA A 164 16.22 18.56 -4.49
C ALA A 164 17.66 18.04 -4.65
N PHE A 165 17.86 16.72 -4.59
CA PHE A 165 19.18 16.07 -4.66
C PHE A 165 19.42 15.25 -5.95
N GLY A 166 18.41 15.04 -6.79
CA GLY A 166 18.46 14.07 -7.88
C GLY A 166 17.66 14.47 -9.12
N ALA A 167 17.76 15.74 -9.53
CA ALA A 167 17.77 16.00 -10.96
C ALA A 167 18.96 15.20 -11.53
N THR A 168 18.70 14.05 -12.12
CA THR A 168 19.63 13.43 -13.06
C THR A 168 19.79 14.41 -14.22
N ALA A 169 20.76 15.32 -14.07
CA ALA A 169 21.32 16.08 -15.16
C ALA A 169 21.70 15.08 -16.25
N GLY A 170 20.90 15.03 -17.33
CA GLY A 170 21.15 14.13 -18.46
C GLY A 170 19.91 13.56 -19.15
N ILE A 171 18.73 13.50 -18.52
CA ILE A 171 17.52 13.02 -19.20
C ILE A 171 16.75 14.22 -19.76
N ARG A 172 16.68 14.32 -21.10
CA ARG A 172 15.78 15.25 -21.82
C ARG A 172 14.36 15.07 -21.28
N GLY A 173 13.80 16.10 -20.66
CA GLY A 173 12.46 16.11 -20.06
C GLY A 173 12.41 16.35 -18.55
N SER A 174 13.56 16.53 -17.90
CA SER A 174 13.62 16.89 -16.47
C SER A 174 13.18 18.34 -16.23
N VAL A 175 12.09 18.49 -15.48
CA VAL A 175 11.53 19.79 -15.06
C VAL A 175 12.37 20.34 -13.90
N LEU A 176 13.01 21.49 -14.10
CA LEU A 176 13.67 22.24 -13.03
C LEU A 176 12.63 22.60 -11.94
N PRO A 177 12.91 22.33 -10.65
CA PRO A 177 11.99 22.72 -9.59
C PRO A 177 12.11 24.22 -9.33
N GLY A 178 11.18 25.00 -9.89
CA GLY A 178 10.92 26.36 -9.42
C GLY A 178 10.34 26.28 -8.01
N THR A 179 11.21 26.16 -7.00
CA THR A 179 10.94 26.38 -5.57
C THR A 179 9.60 25.82 -5.03
N ALA A 180 9.63 24.59 -4.49
CA ALA A 180 8.61 24.02 -3.59
C ALA A 180 7.14 24.00 -4.09
N LEU A 181 6.90 23.51 -5.31
CA LEU A 181 5.56 23.36 -5.92
C LEU A 181 4.53 22.58 -5.05
N PHE A 182 4.95 21.72 -4.13
CA PHE A 182 4.04 20.85 -3.38
C PHE A 182 3.24 21.59 -2.28
N ARG A 183 3.81 22.62 -1.65
CA ARG A 183 3.07 23.47 -0.68
C ARG A 183 1.90 24.21 -1.33
N ASN A 184 2.00 24.44 -2.64
CA ASN A 184 1.00 25.12 -3.45
C ASN A 184 -0.04 24.15 -4.04
N MET A 185 0.16 22.84 -3.93
CA MET A 185 -0.79 21.86 -4.43
C MET A 185 -2.08 21.91 -3.59
N LYS A 186 -3.18 22.25 -4.26
CA LYS A 186 -4.50 22.38 -3.62
C LYS A 186 -5.38 21.19 -3.97
N ILE A 187 -5.95 20.57 -2.94
CA ILE A 187 -6.92 19.49 -3.06
C ILE A 187 -8.21 19.88 -2.35
N GLY A 188 -9.34 19.31 -2.74
CA GLY A 188 -10.60 19.54 -2.05
C GLY A 188 -11.04 18.33 -1.24
N ILE A 189 -12.31 18.35 -0.83
CA ILE A 189 -12.88 17.35 0.07
C ILE A 189 -12.97 15.97 -0.58
N HIS A 190 -13.19 15.89 -1.90
CA HIS A 190 -13.31 14.61 -2.61
C HIS A 190 -11.95 13.90 -2.68
N THR A 191 -10.91 14.65 -3.02
CA THR A 191 -9.54 14.14 -3.02
C THR A 191 -9.09 13.76 -1.61
N VAL A 192 -9.41 14.58 -0.59
CA VAL A 192 -9.12 14.24 0.80
C VAL A 192 -9.81 12.95 1.21
N PHE A 193 -11.09 12.79 0.88
CA PHE A 193 -11.83 11.55 1.14
C PHE A 193 -11.16 10.34 0.49
N LEU A 194 -10.88 10.39 -0.83
CA LEU A 194 -10.25 9.28 -1.55
C LEU A 194 -8.86 8.96 -1.00
N GLY A 195 -8.06 9.97 -0.66
CA GLY A 195 -6.76 9.76 -0.05
C GLY A 195 -6.85 9.09 1.33
N LEU A 196 -7.76 9.57 2.19
CA LEU A 196 -7.98 8.98 3.52
C LEU A 196 -8.53 7.56 3.43
N LEU A 197 -9.45 7.29 2.51
CA LEU A 197 -10.02 5.97 2.27
C LEU A 197 -8.92 4.95 1.92
N ALA A 198 -8.05 5.28 0.97
CA ALA A 198 -6.96 4.38 0.58
C ALA A 198 -5.89 4.26 1.66
N LEU A 199 -5.51 5.33 2.35
CA LEU A 199 -4.57 5.24 3.49
C LEU A 199 -5.11 4.27 4.55
N ARG A 200 -6.42 4.33 4.80
CA ARG A 200 -7.08 3.49 5.79
C ARG A 200 -7.19 2.04 5.33
N ALA A 201 -7.40 1.81 4.03
CA ALA A 201 -7.51 0.48 3.44
C ALA A 201 -6.15 -0.22 3.19
N SER A 202 -5.05 0.52 3.07
CA SER A 202 -3.73 -0.04 2.70
C SER A 202 -2.77 -0.26 3.86
N ARG A 203 -3.03 0.34 5.03
CA ARG A 203 -2.10 0.32 6.15
C ARG A 203 -2.06 -1.05 6.84
N VAL A 204 -0.94 -1.76 6.77
CA VAL A 204 -0.79 -3.10 7.37
C VAL A 204 0.01 -3.10 8.67
N PHE A 205 0.94 -2.16 8.83
CA PHE A 205 1.83 -2.09 9.99
C PHE A 205 1.94 -0.67 10.53
N PHE A 206 2.11 -0.55 11.85
CA PHE A 206 2.44 0.72 12.51
C PHE A 206 3.18 0.46 13.82
N ASP A 207 4.41 0.96 13.89
CA ASP A 207 5.14 1.12 15.14
C ASP A 207 4.88 2.51 15.71
N VAL A 208 4.32 2.52 16.92
CA VAL A 208 3.98 3.74 17.65
C VAL A 208 5.23 4.48 18.12
N ASN A 209 6.32 3.76 18.41
CA ASN A 209 7.54 4.34 18.98
C ASN A 209 8.34 5.12 17.92
N THR A 210 8.51 4.53 16.75
CA THR A 210 9.25 5.15 15.64
C THR A 210 8.37 5.95 14.69
N GLY A 211 7.05 5.75 14.72
CA GLY A 211 6.14 6.33 13.74
C GLY A 211 6.20 5.63 12.37
N TYR A 212 6.90 4.50 12.27
CA TYR A 212 7.09 3.75 11.04
C TYR A 212 5.82 3.01 10.62
N THR A 213 5.47 3.09 9.34
CA THR A 213 4.22 2.56 8.77
C THR A 213 4.49 1.89 7.42
N ILE A 214 3.85 0.75 7.18
CA ILE A 214 3.86 0.07 5.88
C ILE A 214 2.46 0.14 5.29
N HIS A 215 2.40 0.64 4.05
CA HIS A 215 1.22 0.61 3.19
C HIS A 215 1.42 -0.40 2.07
N VAL A 216 0.44 -1.28 1.87
CA VAL A 216 0.37 -2.22 0.75
C VAL A 216 -0.82 -1.81 -0.10
N LEU A 217 -0.59 -1.57 -1.38
CA LEU A 217 -1.58 -1.06 -2.35
C LEU A 217 -1.58 -1.98 -3.57
N PRO A 218 -2.68 -2.17 -4.31
CA PRO A 218 -2.66 -2.92 -5.56
C PRO A 218 -1.75 -2.28 -6.60
N SER A 219 -1.00 -3.11 -7.33
CA SER A 219 -0.12 -2.65 -8.39
C SER A 219 -0.88 -2.20 -9.64
N ASP A 220 -0.23 -1.41 -10.48
CA ASP A 220 -0.78 -1.06 -11.81
C ASP A 220 -1.07 -2.32 -12.65
N TYR A 221 -0.22 -3.35 -12.55
CA TYR A 221 -0.41 -4.61 -13.26
C TYR A 221 -1.67 -5.35 -12.79
N ALA A 222 -1.86 -5.47 -11.48
CA ALA A 222 -3.01 -6.17 -10.91
C ALA A 222 -4.33 -5.49 -11.28
N LEU A 223 -4.39 -4.16 -11.15
CA LEU A 223 -5.60 -3.39 -11.47
C LEU A 223 -6.01 -3.48 -12.95
N ILE A 224 -5.05 -3.66 -13.86
CA ILE A 224 -5.30 -3.77 -15.30
C ILE A 224 -5.68 -5.20 -15.70
N ASN A 225 -5.00 -6.21 -15.14
CA ASN A 225 -5.06 -7.58 -15.64
C ASN A 225 -5.98 -8.50 -14.82
N MET A 226 -6.39 -8.11 -13.62
CA MET A 226 -7.23 -8.92 -12.75
C MET A 226 -8.67 -8.39 -12.68
N ASP A 227 -9.61 -9.29 -12.40
CA ASP A 227 -10.97 -8.88 -12.07
C ASP A 227 -10.96 -8.10 -10.76
N ILE A 228 -11.31 -6.82 -10.83
CA ILE A 228 -11.26 -5.88 -9.71
C ILE A 228 -12.15 -6.33 -8.55
N ARG A 229 -13.24 -7.08 -8.81
CA ARG A 229 -14.05 -7.64 -7.72
C ARG A 229 -13.35 -8.80 -7.03
N LYS A 230 -12.61 -9.63 -7.76
CA LYS A 230 -11.81 -10.71 -7.18
C LYS A 230 -10.59 -10.17 -6.44
N LEU A 231 -9.99 -9.10 -6.94
CA LEU A 231 -8.84 -8.46 -6.31
C LEU A 231 -9.24 -7.62 -5.09
N LEU A 232 -10.15 -6.65 -5.26
CA LEU A 232 -10.46 -5.59 -4.27
C LEU A 232 -11.85 -5.70 -3.63
N GLY A 233 -12.65 -6.72 -3.96
CA GLY A 233 -13.96 -6.92 -3.33
C GLY A 233 -13.88 -7.27 -1.85
N ARG A 234 -15.04 -7.32 -1.19
CA ARG A 234 -15.18 -7.62 0.24
C ARG A 234 -14.45 -8.90 0.68
N ASP A 235 -14.49 -9.92 -0.16
CA ASP A 235 -13.82 -11.21 0.02
C ASP A 235 -12.72 -11.41 -1.03
N GLY A 236 -12.11 -10.32 -1.49
CA GLY A 236 -11.08 -10.32 -2.53
C GLY A 236 -9.68 -10.62 -2.01
N GLU A 237 -8.77 -10.99 -2.92
CA GLU A 237 -7.38 -11.37 -2.63
C GLU A 237 -6.62 -10.28 -1.86
N TYR A 238 -6.88 -9.02 -2.16
CA TYR A 238 -6.26 -7.89 -1.45
C TYR A 238 -6.67 -7.85 0.03
N VAL A 239 -7.93 -8.11 0.36
CA VAL A 239 -8.40 -8.18 1.75
C VAL A 239 -7.67 -9.31 2.48
N ASP A 240 -7.55 -10.46 1.84
CA ASP A 240 -6.85 -11.62 2.39
C ASP A 240 -5.36 -11.33 2.64
N ILE A 241 -4.68 -10.70 1.67
CA ILE A 241 -3.27 -10.30 1.80
C ILE A 241 -3.10 -9.37 3.01
N ILE A 242 -3.92 -8.33 3.10
CA ILE A 242 -3.90 -7.36 4.20
C ILE A 242 -4.21 -8.05 5.55
N GLY A 243 -5.20 -8.94 5.59
CA GLY A 243 -5.59 -9.70 6.78
C GLY A 243 -4.49 -10.60 7.30
N ARG A 244 -3.85 -11.38 6.39
CA ARG A 244 -2.71 -12.25 6.72
C ARG A 244 -1.51 -11.43 7.21
N LEU A 245 -1.21 -10.31 6.56
CA LEU A 245 -0.13 -9.39 6.98
C LEU A 245 -0.37 -8.80 8.38
N LYS A 246 -1.62 -8.45 8.72
CA LYS A 246 -1.97 -7.97 10.05
C LYS A 246 -1.78 -9.04 11.12
N ALA A 247 -2.05 -10.32 10.81
CA ALA A 247 -1.84 -11.42 11.75
C ALA A 247 -0.36 -11.54 12.17
N LEU A 248 0.58 -11.25 11.26
CA LEU A 248 2.02 -11.21 11.58
C LEU A 248 2.44 -10.09 12.52
N LYS A 249 1.65 -9.01 12.65
CA LYS A 249 1.97 -7.98 13.63
C LYS A 249 2.06 -8.56 15.06
N ASN A 250 1.27 -9.59 15.34
CA ASN A 250 1.28 -10.29 16.63
C ASN A 250 2.46 -11.26 16.80
N VAL A 251 3.19 -11.55 15.70
CA VAL A 251 4.38 -12.40 15.66
C VAL A 251 5.66 -11.62 16.04
N THR A 252 5.56 -10.32 16.32
CA THR A 252 6.65 -9.44 16.81
C THR A 252 7.84 -9.21 15.88
N SER A 253 7.76 -9.63 14.61
CA SER A 253 8.90 -9.61 13.70
C SER A 253 8.63 -8.82 12.41
N ASP A 254 9.01 -7.55 12.39
CA ASP A 254 8.90 -6.65 11.23
C ASP A 254 9.56 -7.25 9.97
N ILE A 255 10.61 -8.03 10.18
CA ILE A 255 11.41 -8.72 9.16
C ILE A 255 10.58 -9.78 8.40
N VAL A 256 9.64 -10.43 9.08
CA VAL A 256 8.77 -11.45 8.50
C VAL A 256 7.69 -10.79 7.64
N VAL A 257 7.12 -9.68 8.14
CA VAL A 257 6.19 -8.84 7.37
C VAL A 257 6.88 -8.35 6.10
N LEU A 258 8.07 -7.76 6.21
CA LEU A 258 8.82 -7.23 5.06
C LEU A 258 9.17 -8.31 4.04
N THR A 259 9.56 -9.51 4.50
CA THR A 259 9.89 -10.62 3.59
C THR A 259 8.66 -11.17 2.87
N TYR A 260 7.53 -11.34 3.57
CA TYR A 260 6.28 -11.76 2.92
C TYR A 260 5.82 -10.74 1.88
N VAL A 261 5.87 -9.46 2.24
CA VAL A 261 5.56 -8.35 1.34
C VAL A 261 6.48 -8.35 0.11
N SER A 262 7.78 -8.57 0.31
CA SER A 262 8.76 -8.70 -0.79
C SER A 262 8.42 -9.84 -1.75
N LEU A 263 7.97 -10.99 -1.21
CA LEU A 263 7.58 -12.16 -1.99
C LEU A 263 6.34 -11.88 -2.84
N ILE A 264 5.26 -11.35 -2.26
CA ILE A 264 4.04 -11.02 -3.03
C ILE A 264 4.36 -9.99 -4.11
N GLN A 265 5.14 -8.96 -3.79
CA GLN A 265 5.50 -7.92 -4.75
C GLN A 265 6.37 -8.46 -5.91
N SER A 266 7.30 -9.36 -5.64
CA SER A 266 8.29 -9.82 -6.64
C SER A 266 7.79 -11.01 -7.47
N ILE A 267 6.96 -11.87 -6.89
CA ILE A 267 6.46 -13.09 -7.53
C ILE A 267 5.14 -12.83 -8.23
N ASP A 268 4.15 -12.35 -7.47
CA ASP A 268 2.78 -12.22 -7.93
C ASP A 268 2.53 -10.87 -8.61
N GLN A 269 3.40 -9.88 -8.37
CA GLN A 269 3.28 -8.50 -8.87
C GLN A 269 1.91 -7.88 -8.53
N GLU A 270 1.23 -8.39 -7.50
CA GLU A 270 -0.13 -8.00 -7.14
C GLU A 270 -0.17 -6.66 -6.39
N VAL A 271 0.90 -6.36 -5.66
CA VAL A 271 0.95 -5.22 -4.74
C VAL A 271 2.20 -4.36 -4.91
N GLU A 272 2.04 -3.10 -4.56
CA GLU A 272 3.06 -2.09 -4.37
C GLU A 272 3.13 -1.71 -2.90
N VAL A 273 4.35 -1.42 -2.45
CA VAL A 273 4.66 -1.30 -1.03
C VAL A 273 5.32 0.04 -0.79
N PHE A 274 4.81 0.73 0.23
CA PHE A 274 5.32 2.03 0.65
C PHE A 274 5.65 1.99 2.13
N GLU A 275 6.91 2.24 2.42
CA GLU A 275 7.47 2.36 3.76
C GLU A 275 7.54 3.85 4.10
N ILE A 276 6.81 4.26 5.13
CA ILE A 276 6.67 5.67 5.49
C ILE A 276 6.98 5.89 6.96
N LEU A 277 7.85 6.84 7.25
CA LEU A 277 8.21 7.28 8.59
C LEU A 277 7.46 8.56 8.95
N ALA A 278 6.69 8.54 10.03
CA ALA A 278 6.07 9.74 10.57
C ALA A 278 7.07 10.52 11.43
N GLY A 279 7.56 11.65 10.93
CA GLY A 279 8.28 12.65 11.71
C GLY A 279 7.34 13.55 12.53
N ARG A 280 7.91 14.43 13.38
CA ARG A 280 7.12 15.32 14.26
C ARG A 280 6.08 16.17 13.52
N ASN A 281 6.37 16.59 12.29
CA ASN A 281 5.50 17.48 11.49
C ASN A 281 5.28 16.99 10.05
N ARG A 282 5.85 15.85 9.64
CA ARG A 282 5.95 15.44 8.24
C ARG A 282 5.99 13.93 8.08
N TRP A 283 5.74 13.42 6.88
CA TRP A 283 5.83 12.00 6.57
C TRP A 283 6.94 11.80 5.53
N GLU A 284 7.82 10.83 5.72
CA GLU A 284 8.92 10.56 4.78
C GLU A 284 8.74 9.18 4.20
N ILE A 285 8.66 9.06 2.87
CA ILE A 285 8.83 7.75 2.23
C ILE A 285 10.28 7.37 2.43
N ILE A 286 10.51 6.31 3.20
CA ILE A 286 11.84 5.73 3.35
C ILE A 286 12.03 4.56 2.37
N GLY A 287 10.94 4.06 1.79
CA GLY A 287 10.99 3.06 0.74
C GLY A 287 9.78 2.99 -0.18
N TYR A 288 10.03 2.81 -1.47
CA TYR A 288 9.00 2.54 -2.49
C TYR A 288 9.38 1.33 -3.34
N GLY A 289 8.49 0.34 -3.32
CA GLY A 289 8.62 -0.91 -4.04
C GLY A 289 9.82 -1.77 -3.63
N SER A 290 9.98 -2.89 -4.32
CA SER A 290 10.99 -3.92 -4.07
C SER A 290 12.46 -3.48 -4.23
N ARG A 291 12.73 -2.17 -4.36
CA ARG A 291 14.09 -1.63 -4.39
C ARG A 291 14.49 -0.91 -3.11
N ALA A 292 13.54 -0.61 -2.23
CA ALA A 292 13.83 -0.05 -0.91
C ALA A 292 13.85 -1.11 0.20
N LEU A 293 13.29 -2.27 -0.09
CA LEU A 293 13.66 -3.48 0.60
C LEU A 293 15.14 -3.70 0.31
N HIS A 294 15.93 -3.72 1.38
CA HIS A 294 16.95 -4.73 1.66
C HIS A 294 17.17 -5.78 0.54
N PRO A 295 18.38 -6.33 0.31
CA PRO A 295 18.71 -7.24 -0.81
C PRO A 295 17.73 -8.39 -1.14
N LEU A 296 16.77 -8.68 -0.28
CA LEU A 296 15.61 -9.56 -0.44
C LEU A 296 15.00 -9.61 -1.86
N PRO A 297 14.64 -8.53 -2.57
CA PRO A 297 14.05 -8.69 -3.90
C PRO A 297 15.04 -9.12 -4.98
N ARG A 298 16.32 -8.77 -4.84
CA ARG A 298 17.37 -9.33 -5.69
C ARG A 298 17.54 -10.81 -5.40
N PHE A 299 17.54 -11.19 -4.12
CA PHE A 299 17.54 -12.59 -3.69
C PHE A 299 16.36 -13.39 -4.24
N ILE A 300 15.13 -12.85 -4.19
CA ILE A 300 13.96 -13.50 -4.78
C ILE A 300 14.12 -13.62 -6.31
N SER A 301 14.67 -12.60 -6.96
CA SER A 301 14.95 -12.64 -8.40
C SER A 301 16.02 -13.68 -8.76
N LYS A 302 17.07 -13.84 -7.93
CA LYS A 302 18.09 -14.88 -8.08
C LYS A 302 17.49 -16.26 -7.93
N LEU A 303 16.72 -16.49 -6.86
CA LEU A 303 15.99 -17.74 -6.67
C LEU A 303 15.12 -18.07 -7.89
N LYS A 304 14.37 -17.11 -8.42
CA LYS A 304 13.56 -17.32 -9.63
C LYS A 304 14.42 -17.62 -10.86
N GLY A 305 15.59 -16.99 -10.98
CA GLY A 305 16.54 -17.20 -12.07
C GLY A 305 17.22 -18.58 -12.09
N MET A 306 17.14 -19.35 -11.01
CA MET A 306 17.73 -20.70 -10.90
C MET A 306 16.89 -21.82 -11.53
N GLY A 307 15.79 -21.48 -12.23
CA GLY A 307 14.90 -22.44 -12.87
C GLY A 307 14.07 -23.25 -11.87
N ASN A 308 13.72 -24.49 -12.23
CA ASN A 308 12.75 -25.30 -11.47
C ASN A 308 13.14 -25.50 -9.99
N ARG A 309 14.43 -25.69 -9.67
CA ARG A 309 14.88 -25.84 -8.28
C ARG A 309 14.61 -24.58 -7.44
N GLY A 310 14.80 -23.41 -8.04
CA GLY A 310 14.59 -22.13 -7.41
C GLY A 310 13.11 -21.81 -7.21
N GLU A 311 12.27 -22.10 -8.21
CA GLU A 311 10.82 -21.96 -8.10
C GLU A 311 10.23 -22.86 -7.01
N ILE A 312 10.70 -24.12 -6.89
CA ILE A 312 10.28 -25.03 -5.82
C ILE A 312 10.69 -24.50 -4.44
N ALA A 313 11.94 -24.06 -4.28
CA ALA A 313 12.43 -23.50 -3.02
C ALA A 313 11.63 -22.25 -2.62
N LEU A 314 11.36 -21.37 -3.59
CA LEU A 314 10.60 -20.15 -3.40
C LEU A 314 9.14 -20.43 -3.02
N GLY A 315 8.50 -21.39 -3.68
CA GLY A 315 7.14 -21.84 -3.34
C GLY A 315 7.04 -22.39 -1.92
N LYS A 316 8.06 -23.14 -1.47
CA LYS A 316 8.12 -23.64 -0.09
C LYS A 316 8.41 -22.55 0.94
N LEU A 317 9.23 -21.57 0.60
CA LEU A 317 9.47 -20.41 1.45
C LEU A 317 8.17 -19.59 1.62
N ARG A 318 7.42 -19.40 0.54
CA ARG A 318 6.09 -18.80 0.58
C ARG A 318 5.14 -19.61 1.46
N GLU A 319 5.03 -20.92 1.25
CA GLU A 319 4.16 -21.81 2.03
C GLU A 319 4.52 -21.77 3.53
N LEU A 320 5.82 -21.74 3.86
CA LEU A 320 6.30 -21.62 5.24
C LEU A 320 5.83 -20.31 5.88
N ILE A 321 5.98 -19.19 5.17
CA ILE A 321 5.55 -17.89 5.66
C ILE A 321 4.04 -17.85 5.80
N GLU A 322 3.28 -18.30 4.79
CA GLU A 322 1.81 -18.38 4.81
C GLU A 322 1.28 -19.22 5.98
N LYS A 323 1.92 -20.35 6.29
CA LYS A 323 1.61 -21.16 7.48
C LYS A 323 1.82 -20.37 8.78
N ALA A 324 2.89 -19.57 8.86
CA ALA A 324 3.12 -18.68 9.98
C ALA A 324 2.10 -17.53 10.06
N LEU A 325 1.60 -17.01 8.93
CA LEU A 325 0.49 -16.04 8.90
C LEU A 325 -0.76 -16.64 9.56
N ALA A 326 -1.00 -17.94 9.35
CA ALA A 326 -2.11 -18.68 9.94
C ALA A 326 -1.90 -19.05 11.43
N GLY A 327 -0.84 -18.55 12.07
CA GLY A 327 -0.51 -18.82 13.47
C GLY A 327 0.19 -20.17 13.71
N ASN A 328 0.53 -20.90 12.65
CA ASN A 328 1.22 -22.19 12.75
C ASN A 328 2.72 -22.03 12.52
N LYS A 329 3.55 -22.60 13.39
CA LYS A 329 5.01 -22.73 13.16
C LYS A 329 5.76 -21.40 13.01
N THR A 330 5.25 -20.39 13.70
CA THR A 330 5.75 -19.02 13.74
C THR A 330 7.25 -18.93 14.01
N GLU A 331 7.74 -19.65 15.03
CA GLU A 331 9.16 -19.64 15.42
C GLU A 331 10.10 -20.12 14.30
N VAL A 332 9.65 -21.11 13.51
CA VAL A 332 10.46 -21.65 12.40
C VAL A 332 10.53 -20.64 11.27
N ALA A 333 9.37 -20.14 10.84
CA ALA A 333 9.31 -19.16 9.77
C ALA A 333 10.10 -17.91 10.14
N GLU A 334 9.98 -17.44 11.37
CA GLU A 334 10.76 -16.32 11.89
C GLU A 334 12.25 -16.61 11.86
N THR A 335 12.70 -17.77 12.33
CA THR A 335 14.13 -18.14 12.31
C THR A 335 14.68 -18.19 10.88
N VAL A 336 13.95 -18.82 9.96
CA VAL A 336 14.36 -18.96 8.56
C VAL A 336 14.43 -17.58 7.90
N VAL A 337 13.37 -16.78 8.01
CA VAL A 337 13.29 -15.46 7.39
C VAL A 337 14.31 -14.48 7.99
N ARG A 338 14.46 -14.48 9.32
CA ARG A 338 15.45 -13.67 10.01
C ARG A 338 16.87 -14.03 9.58
N SER A 339 17.17 -15.32 9.42
CA SER A 339 18.50 -15.78 8.95
C SER A 339 18.79 -15.30 7.53
N ILE A 340 17.83 -15.42 6.61
CA ILE A 340 17.93 -14.90 5.24
C ILE A 340 18.20 -13.39 5.28
N TYR A 341 17.41 -12.65 6.05
CA TYR A 341 17.56 -11.21 6.14
C TYR A 341 18.90 -10.79 6.76
N GLN A 342 19.32 -11.42 7.85
CA GLN A 342 20.59 -11.09 8.50
C GLN A 342 21.79 -11.38 7.59
N ALA A 343 21.75 -12.45 6.80
CA ALA A 343 22.78 -12.74 5.80
C ALA A 343 22.82 -11.67 4.70
N LEU A 344 21.67 -11.36 4.12
CA LEU A 344 21.53 -10.32 3.10
C LEU A 344 21.89 -8.91 3.62
N SER A 345 21.76 -8.66 4.94
CA SER A 345 22.25 -7.44 5.60
C SER A 345 23.77 -7.44 5.88
N GLY A 346 24.48 -8.55 5.68
CA GLY A 346 25.87 -8.70 6.11
C GLY A 346 26.05 -8.79 7.63
N VAL A 347 24.98 -9.02 8.40
CA VAL A 347 25.03 -9.16 9.87
C VAL A 347 25.61 -10.52 10.27
N ILE A 348 25.33 -11.55 9.48
CA ILE A 348 25.91 -12.90 9.63
C ILE A 348 26.41 -13.39 8.27
N GLY A 349 27.44 -14.23 8.27
CA GLY A 349 27.88 -14.89 7.03
C GLY A 349 26.86 -15.90 6.50
N VAL A 350 26.87 -16.17 5.19
CA VAL A 350 25.93 -17.09 4.54
C VAL A 350 25.94 -18.47 5.18
N GLY A 351 27.13 -19.02 5.49
CA GLY A 351 27.25 -20.31 6.17
C GLY A 351 26.50 -20.38 7.52
N ASN A 352 26.49 -19.30 8.30
CA ASN A 352 25.75 -19.22 9.57
C ASN A 352 24.24 -19.16 9.34
N ALA A 353 23.79 -18.45 8.30
CA ALA A 353 22.40 -18.45 7.91
C ALA A 353 21.95 -19.83 7.43
N CYS A 354 22.74 -20.49 6.58
CA CYS A 354 22.48 -21.85 6.10
C CYS A 354 22.37 -22.86 7.22
N TYR A 355 23.30 -22.81 8.19
CA TYR A 355 23.24 -23.64 9.38
C TYR A 355 21.97 -23.40 10.20
N SER A 356 21.61 -22.13 10.42
CA SER A 356 20.42 -21.76 11.19
C SER A 356 19.12 -22.22 10.50
N ILE A 357 19.03 -22.03 9.18
CA ILE A 357 17.91 -22.48 8.36
C ILE A 357 17.82 -24.00 8.39
N ALA A 358 18.94 -24.71 8.21
CA ALA A 358 18.98 -26.17 8.26
C ALA A 358 18.48 -26.70 9.61
N ARG A 359 18.99 -26.17 10.74
CA ARG A 359 18.58 -26.57 12.10
C ARG A 359 17.12 -26.27 12.40
N ALA A 360 16.58 -25.19 11.85
CA ALA A 360 15.17 -24.85 11.97
C ALA A 360 14.26 -25.72 11.09
N THR A 361 14.81 -26.39 10.07
CA THR A 361 14.05 -27.13 9.06
C THR A 361 14.37 -28.63 9.07
N TYR A 362 15.23 -29.11 8.17
CA TYR A 362 15.47 -30.54 7.91
C TYR A 362 16.58 -31.15 8.78
N ALA A 363 17.37 -30.36 9.51
CA ALA A 363 18.42 -30.86 10.39
C ALA A 363 17.98 -30.88 11.87
N ASN A 364 16.67 -30.79 12.10
CA ASN A 364 16.05 -31.01 13.40
C ASN A 364 15.72 -32.51 13.57
N ASP A 365 15.67 -33.04 14.78
CA ASP A 365 15.32 -34.46 15.00
C ASP A 365 13.80 -34.71 15.04
N ASP A 366 12.99 -33.66 14.82
CA ASP A 366 11.53 -33.71 14.82
C ASP A 366 10.97 -34.07 13.41
N GLU A 367 10.62 -35.35 13.22
CA GLU A 367 10.02 -35.87 11.98
C GLU A 367 8.67 -35.21 11.60
N GLU A 368 7.89 -34.77 12.60
CA GLU A 368 6.63 -34.09 12.37
C GLU A 368 6.86 -32.67 11.83
N ARG A 369 7.88 -31.98 12.35
CA ARG A 369 8.38 -30.71 11.77
C ARG A 369 8.78 -30.92 10.31
N HIS A 370 9.56 -31.94 10.00
CA HIS A 370 10.05 -32.20 8.63
C HIS A 370 8.94 -32.43 7.63
N ARG A 371 7.98 -33.31 7.95
CA ARG A 371 6.86 -33.65 7.06
C ARG A 371 6.02 -32.43 6.71
N ILE A 372 5.88 -31.49 7.63
CA ILE A 372 4.97 -30.36 7.49
C ILE A 372 5.69 -29.09 6.98
N LEU A 373 6.97 -28.89 7.29
CA LEU A 373 7.77 -27.74 6.83
C LEU A 373 8.24 -27.88 5.37
N ARG A 374 8.45 -29.12 4.90
CA ARG A 374 8.77 -29.49 3.49
C ARG A 374 10.02 -28.86 2.86
N LEU A 375 10.74 -27.97 3.55
CA LEU A 375 12.09 -27.52 3.18
C LEU A 375 13.08 -28.66 3.47
N ARG A 376 13.63 -29.24 2.41
CA ARG A 376 14.64 -30.31 2.42
C ARG A 376 16.03 -29.73 2.22
N HIS A 377 17.06 -30.55 2.41
CA HIS A 377 18.46 -30.21 2.14
C HIS A 377 18.66 -29.44 0.83
N MET A 378 18.11 -29.93 -0.28
CA MET A 378 18.26 -29.29 -1.59
C MET A 378 17.58 -27.91 -1.68
N ASP A 379 16.48 -27.70 -0.97
CA ASP A 379 15.79 -26.40 -0.96
C ASP A 379 16.62 -25.38 -0.17
N VAL A 380 17.18 -25.79 0.98
CA VAL A 380 18.08 -24.95 1.79
C VAL A 380 19.37 -24.64 1.05
N TYR A 381 19.97 -25.62 0.37
CA TYR A 381 21.14 -25.40 -0.49
C TYR A 381 20.84 -24.37 -1.58
N THR A 382 19.69 -24.48 -2.25
CA THR A 382 19.28 -23.52 -3.30
C THR A 382 19.08 -22.11 -2.72
N ILE A 383 18.49 -21.99 -1.52
CA ILE A 383 18.38 -20.72 -0.79
C ILE A 383 19.77 -20.14 -0.50
N CYS A 384 20.70 -20.96 -0.03
CA CYS A 384 22.07 -20.54 0.28
C CYS A 384 22.85 -20.07 -0.94
N GLU A 385 22.79 -20.82 -2.03
CA GLU A 385 23.42 -20.46 -3.30
C GLU A 385 22.86 -19.12 -3.80
N ALA A 386 21.55 -18.90 -3.72
CA ALA A 386 20.95 -17.62 -4.07
C ALA A 386 21.36 -16.47 -3.13
N LEU A 387 21.62 -16.74 -1.84
CA LEU A 387 22.15 -15.75 -0.90
C LEU A 387 23.57 -15.31 -1.30
N GLU A 388 24.46 -16.27 -1.60
CA GLU A 388 25.83 -16.01 -2.06
C GLU A 388 25.81 -15.19 -3.36
N ASP A 389 25.10 -15.67 -4.38
CA ASP A 389 24.98 -14.98 -5.68
C ASP A 389 24.44 -13.54 -5.55
N THR A 390 23.56 -13.30 -4.56
CA THR A 390 22.99 -11.98 -4.33
C THR A 390 24.01 -11.04 -3.69
N LEU A 391 24.78 -11.52 -2.71
CA LEU A 391 25.81 -10.73 -2.03
C LEU A 391 26.99 -10.44 -2.95
N GLU A 392 27.42 -11.41 -3.76
CA GLU A 392 28.45 -11.22 -4.78
C GLU A 392 28.06 -10.14 -5.79
N GLU A 393 26.81 -10.14 -6.26
CA GLU A 393 26.30 -9.08 -7.16
C GLU A 393 26.28 -7.70 -6.48
N LEU A 394 26.04 -7.66 -5.18
CA LEU A 394 26.04 -6.42 -4.39
C LEU A 394 27.44 -5.93 -4.03
N GLY A 395 28.48 -6.74 -4.25
CA GLY A 395 29.86 -6.42 -3.89
C GLY A 395 30.09 -6.38 -2.37
N VAL A 396 29.33 -7.20 -1.62
CA VAL A 396 29.39 -7.29 -0.15
C VAL A 396 30.00 -8.60 0.29
#